data_AF-A0AAW1XN35-F1
#
_entry.id   AF-A0AAW1XN35-F1
#
_cell.length_a   1.000
_cell.length_b   1.000
_cell.length_c   1.000
_cell.angle_alpha   90.00
_cell.angle_beta   90.00
_cell.angle_gamma   90.00
#
_symmetry.space_group_name_H-M   'P 1'
#
loop_
_entity.id
_entity.type
_entity.pdbx_description
1 polymer ?
#
loop_
_entity_poly.entity_id
_entity_poly.type
_entity_poly.pdbx_seq_one_letter_code
_entity_poly.pdbx_strand_id
1 'polypeptide(L)'
;MPVRDTSSTFQNWHIGRRKAVWISVGSDLKFDARRDLDDVGATCIEVHALNKLPYSKLDSKSVGIKEGVIFLTYSSLIASSEKGRSRMQQLVQWCGSGYDGLIIFDECHKAKNLVPEAGSQPTRTGEAVLDIQARLPEARVIYCSATGASEPRNLGYMVRLGLLGSWNIFF
;
A
#
# COMPACT_ATOMS: atom_id res chain seq x y z
N MET A 1 -0.83 -17.10 13.59
CA MET A 1 0.63 -17.12 13.36
C MET A 1 0.94 -16.45 12.02
N PRO A 2 1.10 -15.11 11.95
CA PRO A 2 1.50 -14.42 10.72
C PRO A 2 2.94 -13.89 10.85
N VAL A 3 3.91 -14.49 10.15
CA VAL A 3 5.34 -14.13 10.26
C VAL A 3 6.01 -13.93 8.89
N ARG A 4 5.27 -13.78 7.79
CA ARG A 4 5.90 -13.87 6.44
C ARG A 4 5.71 -12.68 5.50
N ASP A 5 4.72 -11.81 5.71
CA ASP A 5 4.45 -10.69 4.79
C ASP A 5 5.45 -9.53 4.89
N THR A 6 6.06 -9.35 6.06
CA THR A 6 6.97 -8.22 6.40
C THR A 6 8.44 -8.43 6.05
N SER A 7 8.84 -9.67 5.74
CA SER A 7 10.20 -10.03 5.30
C SER A 7 10.64 -9.29 4.02
N SER A 8 9.68 -8.93 3.18
CA SER A 8 9.89 -8.21 1.92
C SER A 8 10.35 -6.76 2.11
N THR A 9 9.90 -6.08 3.17
CA THR A 9 10.22 -4.67 3.45
C THR A 9 11.66 -4.50 3.91
N PHE A 10 12.14 -5.37 4.79
CA PHE A 10 13.51 -5.32 5.31
C PHE A 10 14.56 -5.68 4.25
N GLN A 11 14.26 -6.67 3.41
CA GLN A 11 15.13 -7.07 2.30
C GLN A 11 15.23 -5.96 1.23
N ASN A 12 14.15 -5.21 1.01
CA ASN A 12 14.15 -4.04 0.13
C ASN A 12 15.04 -2.90 0.60
N TRP A 13 14.98 -2.61 1.89
CA TRP A 13 15.79 -1.56 2.51
C TRP A 13 17.30 -1.82 2.30
N HIS A 14 17.72 -3.07 2.40
CA HIS A 14 19.12 -3.49 2.21
C HIS A 14 19.58 -3.44 0.74
N ILE A 15 18.67 -3.51 -0.23
CA ILE A 15 18.98 -3.39 -1.68
C ILE A 15 18.87 -1.90 -2.13
N GLY A 16 18.73 -0.96 -1.19
CA GLY A 16 18.67 0.48 -1.47
C GLY A 16 17.26 1.01 -1.81
N ARG A 17 16.23 0.16 -1.71
CA ARG A 17 14.84 0.56 -1.92
C ARG A 17 14.24 1.05 -0.60
N ARG A 18 14.27 2.37 -0.43
CA ARG A 18 13.95 3.01 0.86
C ARG A 18 12.57 3.64 0.95
N LYS A 19 11.70 3.38 -0.03
CA LYS A 19 10.34 3.94 -0.09
C LYS A 19 9.32 2.82 -0.17
N ALA A 20 8.39 2.78 0.77
CA ALA A 20 7.27 1.85 0.76
C ALA A 20 5.94 2.59 0.98
N VAL A 21 4.87 2.00 0.48
CA VAL A 21 3.49 2.51 0.62
C VAL A 21 2.68 1.44 1.35
N TRP A 22 1.97 1.83 2.41
CA TRP A 22 1.09 0.94 3.16
C TRP A 22 -0.32 1.50 3.19
N ILE A 23 -1.24 0.82 2.51
CA ILE A 23 -2.64 1.20 2.40
C ILE A 23 -3.48 0.26 3.25
N SER A 24 -4.22 0.79 4.22
CA SER A 24 -5.09 0.00 5.09
C SER A 24 -6.50 0.60 5.21
N VAL A 25 -7.37 -0.01 6.00
CA VAL A 25 -8.77 0.42 6.16
C VAL A 25 -8.95 1.53 7.20
N GLY A 26 -8.07 1.61 8.19
CA GLY A 26 -8.19 2.54 9.32
C GLY A 26 -6.89 3.27 9.62
N SER A 27 -6.99 4.51 10.09
CA SER A 27 -5.82 5.32 10.47
C SER A 27 -5.10 4.79 11.70
N ASP A 28 -5.83 4.12 12.59
CA ASP A 28 -5.29 3.59 13.86
C ASP A 28 -4.41 2.35 13.63
N LEU A 29 -4.61 1.67 12.49
CA LEU A 29 -3.77 0.54 12.05
C LEU A 29 -2.34 0.97 11.68
N LYS A 30 -2.03 2.27 11.73
CA LYS A 30 -0.65 2.74 11.68
C LYS A 30 0.20 2.14 12.82
N PHE A 31 -0.38 2.00 14.02
CA PHE A 31 0.35 1.44 15.16
C PHE A 31 0.61 -0.06 14.98
N ASP A 32 -0.33 -0.77 14.35
CA ASP A 32 -0.15 -2.16 13.96
C ASP A 32 0.95 -2.29 12.89
N ALA A 33 0.89 -1.48 11.82
CA ALA A 33 1.93 -1.45 10.80
C ALA A 33 3.32 -1.11 11.37
N ARG A 34 3.39 -0.28 12.41
CA ARG A 34 4.65 0.01 13.11
C ARG A 34 5.15 -1.20 13.89
N ARG A 35 4.29 -1.84 14.67
CA ARG A 35 4.62 -3.07 15.42
C ARG A 35 5.10 -4.17 14.47
N ASP A 36 4.44 -4.34 13.33
CA ASP A 36 4.79 -5.35 12.34
C ASP A 36 6.20 -5.11 11.73
N LEU A 37 6.62 -3.84 11.60
CA LEU A 37 7.99 -3.48 11.21
C LEU A 37 9.00 -3.71 12.33
N ASP A 38 8.63 -3.43 13.58
CA ASP A 38 9.45 -3.70 14.76
C ASP A 38 9.73 -5.20 14.93
N ASP A 39 8.70 -6.02 14.74
CA ASP A 39 8.76 -7.48 14.90
C ASP A 39 9.72 -8.16 13.89
N VAL A 40 9.97 -7.51 12.74
CA VAL A 40 10.96 -7.98 11.74
C VAL A 40 12.31 -7.29 11.81
N GLY A 41 12.56 -6.52 12.88
CA GLY A 41 13.82 -5.82 13.09
C GLY A 41 14.01 -4.60 12.18
N ALA A 42 12.96 -4.12 11.51
CA ALA A 42 12.97 -2.92 10.68
C ALA A 42 12.72 -1.64 11.51
N THR A 43 13.30 -1.58 12.72
CA THR A 43 13.03 -0.55 13.72
C THR A 43 13.46 0.85 13.28
N CYS A 44 14.38 0.97 12.33
CA CYS A 44 14.86 2.25 11.80
C CYS A 44 13.98 2.88 10.72
N ILE A 45 12.94 2.18 10.22
CA ILE A 45 12.12 2.68 9.11
C ILE A 45 10.98 3.55 9.65
N GLU A 46 11.01 4.86 9.38
CA GLU A 46 9.95 5.76 9.82
C GLU A 46 8.62 5.50 9.10
N VAL A 47 7.51 5.57 9.85
CA VAL A 47 6.15 5.45 9.31
C VAL A 47 5.45 6.80 9.37
N HIS A 48 5.12 7.37 8.22
CA HIS A 48 4.48 8.68 8.10
C HIS A 48 3.02 8.54 7.70
N ALA A 49 2.12 9.15 8.47
CA ALA A 49 0.69 9.10 8.21
C ALA A 49 0.31 10.17 7.18
N LEU A 50 -0.03 9.78 5.94
CA LEU A 50 -0.29 10.73 4.85
C LEU A 50 -1.40 11.73 5.19
N ASN A 51 -2.45 11.27 5.89
CA ASN A 51 -3.57 12.10 6.31
C ASN A 51 -3.17 13.24 7.27
N LYS A 52 -2.08 13.09 8.03
CA LYS A 52 -1.53 14.13 8.93
C LYS A 52 -0.57 15.08 8.23
N LEU A 53 -0.22 14.82 6.98
CA LEU A 53 0.72 15.63 6.21
C LEU A 53 -0.02 16.64 5.32
N PRO A 54 0.57 17.82 5.05
CA PRO A 54 0.01 18.76 4.09
C PRO A 54 -0.06 18.14 2.68
N TYR A 55 -0.89 18.72 1.80
CA TYR A 55 -0.99 18.33 0.38
C TYR A 55 0.18 18.85 -0.50
N SER A 56 1.27 19.28 0.11
CA SER A 56 2.51 19.66 -0.60
C SER A 56 3.35 18.43 -0.94
N LYS A 57 4.38 18.58 -1.78
CA LYS A 57 5.27 17.46 -2.10
C LYS A 57 5.90 16.89 -0.83
N LEU A 58 5.88 15.56 -0.70
CA LEU A 58 6.36 14.87 0.51
C LEU A 58 7.87 15.02 0.72
N ASP A 59 8.63 15.15 -0.36
CA ASP A 59 10.08 15.36 -0.37
C ASP A 59 10.49 16.84 -0.34
N SER A 60 9.53 17.76 -0.25
CA SER A 60 9.81 19.20 -0.16
C SER A 60 10.56 19.56 1.12
N LYS A 61 11.25 20.71 1.12
CA LYS A 61 11.97 21.21 2.31
C LYS A 61 11.09 21.35 3.56
N SER A 62 9.79 21.56 3.40
CA SER A 62 8.85 21.72 4.51
C SER A 62 8.33 20.41 5.09
N VAL A 63 8.32 19.32 4.31
CA VAL A 63 7.83 18.00 4.75
C VAL A 63 8.99 17.04 5.03
N GLY A 64 10.02 17.04 4.17
CA GLY A 64 11.31 16.39 4.41
C GLY A 64 11.32 14.87 4.27
N ILE A 65 10.24 14.23 3.82
CA ILE A 65 10.15 12.77 3.77
C ILE A 65 10.77 12.27 2.47
N LYS A 66 12.00 11.77 2.55
CA LYS A 66 12.74 11.21 1.40
C LYS A 66 12.70 9.69 1.34
N GLU A 67 12.55 9.05 2.49
CA GLU A 67 12.54 7.59 2.68
C GLU A 67 11.58 7.23 3.81
N GLY A 68 11.28 5.93 3.95
CA GLY A 68 10.37 5.40 4.95
C GLY A 68 9.11 4.77 4.34
N VAL A 69 8.10 4.60 5.18
CA VAL A 69 6.79 4.05 4.83
C VAL A 69 5.76 5.18 4.86
N ILE A 70 5.11 5.44 3.73
CA ILE A 70 3.91 6.28 3.71
C ILE A 70 2.71 5.40 4.02
N PHE A 71 2.12 5.60 5.19
CA PHE A 71 0.89 4.95 5.62
C PHE A 71 -0.32 5.81 5.28
N LEU A 72 -1.32 5.22 4.64
CA LEU A 72 -2.58 5.88 4.31
C LEU A 72 -3.75 4.90 4.37
N THR A 73 -4.95 5.45 4.45
CA THR A 73 -6.16 4.65 4.29
C THR A 73 -6.62 4.61 2.84
N TYR A 74 -7.41 3.60 2.47
CA TYR A 74 -8.12 3.57 1.20
C TYR A 74 -8.97 4.84 0.96
N SER A 75 -9.63 5.34 2.00
CA SER A 75 -10.38 6.62 1.93
C SER A 75 -9.47 7.83 1.72
N SER A 76 -8.26 7.82 2.29
CA SER A 76 -7.28 8.88 2.06
C SER A 76 -6.74 8.85 0.64
N LEU A 77 -6.62 7.68 0.01
CA LEU A 77 -6.08 7.53 -1.35
C LEU A 77 -6.93 8.30 -2.39
N ILE A 78 -8.26 8.29 -2.22
CA ILE A 78 -9.22 9.01 -3.09
C ILE A 78 -9.45 10.47 -2.67
N ALA A 79 -8.87 10.90 -1.55
CA ALA A 79 -9.10 12.24 -1.03
C ALA A 79 -8.40 13.31 -1.89
N SER A 80 -9.05 14.48 -1.99
CA SER A 80 -8.51 15.66 -2.66
C SER A 80 -8.71 16.90 -1.79
N SER A 81 -7.76 17.84 -1.88
CA SER A 81 -7.88 19.16 -1.26
C SER A 81 -8.86 20.05 -2.02
N GLU A 82 -9.34 21.11 -1.37
CA GLU A 82 -10.19 22.16 -1.96
C GLU A 82 -9.55 22.81 -3.20
N LYS A 83 -8.21 22.82 -3.27
CA LYS A 83 -7.43 23.35 -4.40
C LYS A 83 -7.20 22.31 -5.51
N GLY A 84 -7.90 21.18 -5.48
CA GLY A 84 -7.85 20.14 -6.52
C GLY A 84 -6.64 19.20 -6.48
N ARG A 85 -5.76 19.29 -5.47
CA ARG A 85 -4.62 18.35 -5.34
C ARG A 85 -5.09 17.05 -4.70
N SER A 86 -4.87 15.92 -5.37
CA SER A 86 -5.24 14.60 -4.86
C SER A 86 -4.10 13.93 -4.07
N ARG A 87 -4.46 13.08 -3.10
CA ARG A 87 -3.49 12.26 -2.36
C ARG A 87 -2.82 11.23 -3.28
N MET A 88 -3.56 10.66 -4.24
CA MET A 88 -3.01 9.80 -5.28
C MET A 88 -1.83 10.46 -6.01
N GLN A 89 -2.04 11.68 -6.54
CA GLN A 89 -0.98 12.40 -7.25
C GLN A 89 0.21 12.72 -6.36
N GLN A 90 -0.05 13.13 -5.12
CA GLN A 90 1.00 13.40 -4.13
C GLN A 90 1.85 12.16 -3.85
N LEU A 91 1.21 10.99 -3.71
CA LEU A 91 1.87 9.72 -3.44
C LEU A 91 2.69 9.23 -4.64
N VAL A 92 2.10 9.25 -5.84
CA VAL A 92 2.80 8.87 -7.09
C VAL A 92 4.00 9.78 -7.34
N GLN A 93 3.86 11.08 -7.10
CA GLN A 93 4.97 12.03 -7.18
C GLN A 93 6.10 11.68 -6.22
N TRP A 94 5.79 11.29 -4.98
CA TRP A 94 6.80 10.89 -4.01
C TRP A 94 7.49 9.58 -4.37
N CYS A 95 6.74 8.62 -4.92
CA CYS A 95 7.31 7.37 -5.43
C CYS A 95 8.31 7.64 -6.56
N GLY A 96 7.96 8.58 -7.46
CA GLY A 96 8.79 8.97 -8.60
C GLY A 96 8.64 8.01 -9.79
N SER A 97 9.29 8.36 -10.91
CA SER A 97 9.31 7.53 -12.11
C SER A 97 10.13 6.26 -11.89
N GLY A 98 9.65 5.11 -12.39
CA GLY A 98 10.36 3.84 -12.28
C GLY A 98 10.39 3.28 -10.85
N TYR A 99 9.43 3.66 -10.01
CA TYR A 99 9.32 3.16 -8.65
C TYR A 99 9.13 1.64 -8.63
N ASP A 100 10.14 0.93 -8.12
CA ASP A 100 10.18 -0.54 -7.96
C ASP A 100 10.06 -0.97 -6.48
N GLY A 101 9.65 -0.03 -5.62
CA GLY A 101 9.42 -0.23 -4.20
C GLY A 101 8.16 -1.06 -3.92
N LEU A 102 7.81 -1.16 -2.65
CA LEU A 102 6.74 -2.02 -2.17
C LEU A 102 5.45 -1.23 -1.90
N ILE A 103 4.33 -1.73 -2.42
CA ILE A 103 2.97 -1.29 -2.08
C ILE A 103 2.27 -2.44 -1.35
N ILE A 104 1.81 -2.16 -0.14
CA ILE A 104 1.09 -3.10 0.71
C ILE A 104 -0.38 -2.68 0.74
N PHE A 105 -1.26 -3.58 0.31
CA PHE A 105 -2.71 -3.47 0.47
C PHE A 105 -3.15 -4.34 1.63
N ASP A 106 -3.25 -3.72 2.79
CA ASP A 106 -3.66 -4.37 4.03
C ASP A 106 -5.19 -4.43 4.14
N GLU A 107 -5.67 -5.46 4.83
CA GLU A 107 -7.09 -5.80 4.97
C GLU A 107 -7.85 -5.75 3.62
N CYS A 108 -7.19 -6.18 2.54
CA CYS A 108 -7.72 -6.04 1.17
C CYS A 108 -9.06 -6.77 0.95
N HIS A 109 -9.40 -7.75 1.79
CA HIS A 109 -10.72 -8.38 1.78
C HIS A 109 -11.84 -7.41 2.16
N LYS A 110 -11.58 -6.42 3.04
CA LYS A 110 -12.54 -5.35 3.34
C LYS A 110 -12.65 -4.35 2.18
N ALA A 111 -11.63 -4.31 1.33
CA ALA A 111 -11.71 -3.66 0.04
C ALA A 111 -12.46 -4.51 -1.02
N LYS A 112 -12.93 -5.73 -0.74
CA LYS A 112 -13.80 -6.48 -1.68
C LYS A 112 -15.21 -5.92 -1.77
N ASN A 113 -15.72 -5.26 -0.71
CA ASN A 113 -16.93 -4.42 -0.82
C ASN A 113 -16.70 -3.17 -1.69
N LEU A 114 -15.50 -3.02 -2.26
CA LEU A 114 -15.09 -1.92 -3.13
C LEU A 114 -14.90 -2.39 -4.59
N VAL A 115 -14.97 -3.70 -4.85
CA VAL A 115 -15.06 -4.29 -6.18
C VAL A 115 -16.49 -4.79 -6.36
N PRO A 116 -17.17 -4.43 -7.45
CA PRO A 116 -18.57 -4.73 -7.63
C PRO A 116 -18.77 -6.24 -7.78
N GLU A 117 -19.83 -6.78 -7.17
CA GLU A 117 -20.39 -8.07 -7.60
C GLU A 117 -20.67 -8.01 -9.11
N ALA A 118 -20.51 -9.13 -9.81
CA ALA A 118 -20.69 -9.20 -11.26
C ALA A 118 -22.02 -8.53 -11.68
N GLY A 119 -21.92 -7.32 -12.27
CA GLY A 119 -23.06 -6.49 -12.66
C GLY A 119 -23.21 -5.14 -11.93
N SER A 120 -22.39 -4.83 -10.91
CA SER A 120 -22.40 -3.52 -10.23
C SER A 120 -21.23 -2.61 -10.66
N GLN A 121 -21.31 -1.31 -10.36
CA GLN A 121 -20.29 -0.32 -10.75
C GLN A 121 -19.07 -0.37 -9.82
N PRO A 122 -17.83 -0.21 -10.34
CA PRO A 122 -16.64 -0.12 -9.51
C PRO A 122 -16.76 0.97 -8.45
N THR A 123 -16.40 0.67 -7.20
CA THR A 123 -16.35 1.77 -6.22
C THR A 123 -15.12 2.63 -6.50
N ARG A 124 -15.20 3.91 -6.15
CA ARG A 124 -14.08 4.86 -6.30
C ARG A 124 -12.78 4.36 -5.67
N THR A 125 -12.87 3.58 -4.60
CA THR A 125 -11.69 2.97 -3.97
C THR A 125 -11.10 1.86 -4.81
N GLY A 126 -11.94 0.97 -5.35
CA GLY A 126 -11.48 -0.09 -6.25
C GLY A 126 -10.80 0.48 -7.49
N GLU A 127 -11.38 1.53 -8.08
CA GLU A 127 -10.77 2.28 -9.17
C GLU A 127 -9.42 2.89 -8.78
N ALA A 128 -9.31 3.48 -7.59
CA ALA A 128 -8.06 4.06 -7.13
C ALA A 128 -6.96 3.02 -6.87
N VAL A 129 -7.33 1.82 -6.40
CA VAL A 129 -6.40 0.68 -6.24
C VAL A 129 -5.88 0.20 -7.59
N LEU A 130 -6.72 0.19 -8.63
CA LEU A 130 -6.27 -0.10 -10.00
C LEU A 130 -5.42 1.04 -10.57
N ASP A 131 -5.84 2.29 -10.36
CA ASP A 131 -5.15 3.49 -10.86
C ASP A 131 -3.74 3.61 -10.28
N ILE A 132 -3.52 3.38 -8.99
CA ILE A 132 -2.17 3.45 -8.41
C ILE A 132 -1.24 2.36 -9.00
N GLN A 133 -1.75 1.16 -9.26
CA GLN A 133 -0.97 0.08 -9.86
C GLN A 133 -0.66 0.35 -11.34
N ALA A 134 -1.59 0.98 -12.05
CA ALA A 134 -1.37 1.42 -13.44
C ALA A 134 -0.33 2.54 -13.51
N ARG A 135 -0.36 3.49 -12.57
CA ARG A 135 0.60 4.61 -12.48
C ARG A 135 1.98 4.18 -12.01
N LEU A 136 2.08 3.12 -11.22
CA LEU A 136 3.33 2.58 -10.68
C LEU A 136 3.54 1.14 -11.19
N PRO A 137 3.88 0.96 -12.48
CA PRO A 137 3.88 -0.36 -13.09
C PRO A 137 4.98 -1.29 -12.58
N GLU A 138 6.11 -0.73 -12.17
CA GLU A 138 7.26 -1.50 -11.66
C GLU A 138 7.16 -1.81 -10.17
N ALA A 139 6.15 -1.25 -9.49
CA ALA A 139 5.96 -1.45 -8.06
C ALA A 139 5.60 -2.90 -7.77
N ARG A 140 6.20 -3.44 -6.71
CA ARG A 140 5.82 -4.74 -6.18
C ARG A 140 4.63 -4.58 -5.25
N VAL A 141 3.69 -5.49 -5.36
CA VAL A 141 2.42 -5.41 -4.65
C VAL A 141 2.27 -6.62 -3.74
N ILE A 142 1.93 -6.37 -2.47
CA ILE A 142 1.53 -7.39 -1.51
C ILE A 142 0.10 -7.10 -1.08
N TYR A 143 -0.71 -8.15 -1.03
CA TYR A 143 -2.07 -8.09 -0.51
C TYR A 143 -2.13 -8.83 0.82
N CYS A 144 -2.31 -8.12 1.92
CA CYS A 144 -2.49 -8.70 3.25
C CYS A 144 -3.99 -8.76 3.58
N SER A 145 -4.43 -9.86 4.19
CA SER A 145 -5.83 -10.05 4.56
C SER A 145 -5.98 -11.11 5.63
N ALA A 146 -6.48 -10.74 6.82
CA ALA A 146 -6.69 -11.67 7.92
C ALA A 146 -7.81 -12.72 7.68
N THR A 147 -8.71 -12.52 6.70
CA THR A 147 -9.88 -13.40 6.48
C THR A 147 -9.99 -13.96 5.04
N GLY A 148 -8.88 -14.10 4.32
CA GLY A 148 -8.87 -14.55 2.91
C GLY A 148 -8.98 -16.06 2.67
N ALA A 149 -9.01 -16.86 3.74
CA ALA A 149 -8.83 -18.31 3.70
C ALA A 149 -10.12 -19.11 3.41
N SER A 150 -10.91 -18.79 2.37
CA SER A 150 -12.06 -19.68 2.05
C SER A 150 -12.62 -19.69 0.62
N GLU A 151 -12.45 -18.67 -0.23
CA GLU A 151 -13.20 -18.62 -1.51
C GLU A 151 -12.35 -18.29 -2.76
N PRO A 152 -12.19 -19.25 -3.70
CA PRO A 152 -11.42 -19.07 -4.95
C PRO A 152 -11.97 -18.00 -5.90
N ARG A 153 -13.20 -17.51 -5.70
CA ARG A 153 -13.85 -16.47 -6.53
C ARG A 153 -13.37 -15.05 -6.21
N ASN A 154 -12.63 -14.89 -5.13
CA ASN A 154 -12.25 -13.60 -4.57
C ASN A 154 -10.85 -13.11 -5.03
N LEU A 155 -10.35 -13.64 -6.14
CA LEU A 155 -9.00 -13.38 -6.67
C LEU A 155 -8.98 -12.32 -7.80
N GLY A 156 -10.11 -11.70 -8.13
CA GLY A 156 -10.26 -10.80 -9.29
C GLY A 156 -9.52 -9.45 -9.20
N TYR A 157 -9.07 -9.02 -8.01
CA TYR A 157 -8.27 -7.80 -7.84
C TYR A 157 -6.75 -8.03 -7.91
N MET A 158 -6.31 -9.28 -8.09
CA MET A 158 -4.91 -9.69 -8.11
C MET A 158 -4.37 -9.69 -9.56
N VAL A 159 -4.28 -8.50 -10.18
CA VAL A 159 -3.87 -8.33 -11.58
C VAL A 159 -2.35 -8.53 -11.77
N ARG A 160 -1.55 -8.35 -10.71
CA ARG A 160 -0.10 -8.61 -10.70
C ARG A 160 0.26 -9.74 -9.74
N LEU A 161 -0.09 -10.97 -10.10
CA LEU A 161 0.59 -12.15 -9.56
C LEU A 161 2.03 -12.17 -10.08
N GLY A 162 2.90 -11.39 -9.44
CA GLY A 162 4.33 -11.54 -9.57
C GLY A 162 4.74 -12.87 -8.96
N LEU A 163 5.02 -13.84 -9.82
CA LEU A 163 5.80 -15.05 -9.50
C LEU A 163 7.13 -14.62 -8.87
N LEU A 164 7.14 -14.47 -7.55
CA LEU A 164 8.37 -14.61 -6.78
C LEU A 164 8.56 -16.10 -6.56
N GLY A 165 9.72 -16.58 -7.01
CA GLY A 165 10.02 -17.99 -7.24
C GLY A 165 9.60 -18.94 -6.12
N SER A 166 9.07 -20.09 -6.57
CA SER A 166 9.02 -21.37 -5.88
C SER A 166 8.57 -21.38 -4.40
N TRP A 167 7.33 -21.85 -4.21
CA TRP A 167 6.76 -22.41 -2.99
C TRP A 167 6.34 -21.41 -1.89
N ASN A 168 5.09 -20.97 -1.96
CA ASN A 168 3.98 -21.63 -1.25
C ASN A 168 2.80 -20.67 -1.13
N ILE A 169 1.72 -21.05 -1.82
CA ILE A 169 0.37 -20.63 -1.49
C ILE A 169 0.06 -21.26 -0.12
N PHE A 170 -0.28 -20.46 0.90
CA PHE A 170 -0.92 -21.01 2.08
C PHE A 170 -2.24 -20.29 2.33
N PHE A 171 -3.25 -21.14 2.52
CA PHE A 171 -4.60 -20.85 2.99
C PHE A 171 -4.56 -20.16 4.35
#